data_AF-A0A6A9SWA6-F1
#
_entry.id   AF-A0A6A9SWA6-F1
#
_cell.length_a   1.000
_cell.length_b   1.000
_cell.length_c   1.000
_cell.angle_alpha   90.00
_cell.angle_beta   90.00
_cell.angle_gamma   90.00
#
_symmetry.space_group_name_H-M   'P 1'
#
loop_
_entity.id
_entity.type
_entity.pdbx_description
1 polymer ?
#
loop_
_entity_poly.entity_id
_entity_poly.type
_entity_poly.pdbx_seq_one_letter_code
_entity_poly.pdbx_strand_id
1 'polypeptide(L)'
;MAATVRGTVRGMANRANPAFAAGAVAIPVLALVYVLQWGNRPQHIYVHVMAGVLWTGIDLFMAMVLGPVLGGLAVEERANVFQRFTPKMTFLMPTLALVTIAGGITLALRLEVFPNPQPWLALFTAASLLPAVALIGWQFDAFRDWRWLAVFAVVLVGSGGYLAATLPAFAMTEPSIAIALGIVVVLSVLGFGVLMPGEVRMYREMVSDNPDTDVISNIGMRNAKLSGIQGLFQLAVIVTMVWIRWGSL
;
A
#
# COMPACT_ATOMS: atom_id res chain seq x y z
N MET A 1 9.14 0.00 29.25
CA MET A 1 10.23 -0.31 28.30
C MET A 1 9.98 0.43 27.00
N ALA A 2 10.93 1.21 26.48
CA ALA A 2 10.74 1.89 25.20
C ALA A 2 10.50 0.86 24.08
N ALA A 3 9.36 0.93 23.41
CA ALA A 3 9.02 0.01 22.32
C ALA A 3 10.00 0.21 21.16
N THR A 4 10.83 -0.79 20.87
CA THR A 4 11.70 -0.78 19.69
C THR A 4 10.91 -1.15 18.44
N VAL A 5 11.28 -0.64 17.26
CA VAL A 5 10.64 -1.00 15.97
C VAL A 5 10.60 -2.53 15.78
N ARG A 6 11.72 -3.21 16.09
CA ARG A 6 11.82 -4.67 16.05
C ARG A 6 10.85 -5.35 17.03
N GLY A 7 10.69 -4.80 18.23
CA GLY A 7 9.72 -5.27 19.22
C GLY A 7 8.28 -5.10 18.75
N THR A 8 7.94 -3.96 18.16
CA THR A 8 6.62 -3.69 17.57
C THR A 8 6.31 -4.68 16.44
N VAL A 9 7.22 -4.87 15.48
CA VAL A 9 7.04 -5.82 14.36
C VAL A 9 6.90 -7.25 14.87
N ARG A 10 7.76 -7.69 15.80
CA ARG A 10 7.68 -9.04 16.36
C ARG A 10 6.38 -9.26 17.14
N GLY A 11 5.94 -8.26 17.90
CA GLY A 11 4.66 -8.33 18.63
C GLY A 11 3.46 -8.40 17.68
N MET A 12 3.44 -7.60 16.61
CA MET A 12 2.42 -7.70 15.56
C MET A 12 2.42 -9.08 14.89
N ALA A 13 3.59 -9.60 14.53
CA ALA A 13 3.73 -10.92 13.90
C ALA A 13 3.21 -12.05 14.81
N ASN A 14 3.51 -11.99 16.12
CA ASN A 14 2.99 -12.95 17.08
C ASN A 14 1.46 -12.91 17.15
N ARG A 15 0.84 -11.72 17.18
CA ARG A 15 -0.63 -11.57 17.18
C ARG A 15 -1.27 -12.00 15.86
N ALA A 16 -0.58 -11.84 14.74
CA ALA A 16 -1.05 -12.25 13.42
C ALA A 16 -1.02 -13.77 13.18
N ASN A 17 -0.38 -14.55 14.08
CA ASN A 17 0.23 -15.85 13.83
C ASN A 17 1.53 -15.70 13.01
N PRO A 18 2.72 -16.04 13.56
CA PRO A 18 4.00 -15.88 12.88
C PRO A 18 4.10 -16.61 11.53
N ALA A 19 3.49 -17.80 11.42
CA ALA A 19 3.49 -18.56 10.17
C ALA A 19 2.66 -17.85 9.09
N PHE A 20 1.52 -17.27 9.48
CA PHE A 20 0.71 -16.45 8.59
C PHE A 20 1.48 -15.18 8.18
N ALA A 21 2.05 -14.44 9.12
CA ALA A 21 2.79 -13.21 8.82
C ALA A 21 3.97 -13.48 7.87
N ALA A 22 4.73 -14.55 8.11
CA ALA A 22 5.81 -14.97 7.23
C ALA A 22 5.30 -15.36 5.84
N GLY A 23 4.25 -16.19 5.75
CA GLY A 23 3.67 -16.61 4.47
C GLY A 23 3.07 -15.45 3.67
N ALA A 24 2.35 -14.54 4.32
CA ALA A 24 1.71 -13.38 3.72
C ALA A 24 2.73 -12.42 3.06
N VAL A 25 3.97 -12.39 3.56
CA VAL A 25 5.06 -11.59 2.99
C VAL A 25 5.88 -12.41 2.01
N ALA A 26 6.36 -13.58 2.43
CA ALA A 26 7.33 -14.36 1.66
C ALA A 26 6.74 -14.90 0.35
N ILE A 27 5.50 -15.41 0.36
CA ILE A 27 4.91 -16.02 -0.83
C ILE A 27 4.77 -14.99 -1.98
N PRO A 28 4.13 -13.82 -1.79
CA PRO A 28 4.00 -12.86 -2.88
C PRO A 28 5.35 -12.27 -3.31
N VAL A 29 6.27 -12.00 -2.38
CA VAL A 29 7.59 -11.45 -2.70
C VAL A 29 8.44 -12.44 -3.47
N LEU A 30 8.47 -13.71 -3.06
CA LEU A 30 9.21 -14.76 -3.79
C LEU A 30 8.59 -15.00 -5.17
N ALA A 31 7.27 -14.95 -5.30
CA ALA A 31 6.61 -15.04 -6.60
C ALA A 31 7.02 -13.88 -7.52
N LEU A 32 7.07 -12.64 -7.00
CA LEU A 32 7.57 -11.48 -7.74
C LEU A 32 9.03 -11.66 -8.17
N VAL A 33 9.92 -12.00 -7.23
CA VAL A 33 11.34 -12.24 -7.51
C VAL A 33 11.50 -13.32 -8.59
N TYR A 34 10.75 -14.41 -8.48
CA TYR A 34 10.77 -15.48 -9.47
C TYR A 34 10.41 -14.97 -10.88
N VAL A 35 9.33 -14.21 -11.02
CA VAL A 35 8.90 -13.75 -12.36
C VAL A 35 9.79 -12.68 -12.97
N LEU A 36 10.49 -11.91 -12.13
CA LEU A 36 11.46 -10.91 -12.58
C LEU A 36 12.76 -11.54 -13.07
N GLN A 37 13.21 -12.63 -12.43
CA GLN A 37 14.50 -13.26 -12.74
C GLN A 37 14.39 -14.38 -13.78
N TRP A 38 13.36 -15.21 -13.69
CA TRP A 38 13.24 -16.43 -14.50
C TRP A 38 11.89 -16.58 -15.21
N GLY A 39 10.86 -15.83 -14.79
CA GLY A 39 9.53 -16.04 -15.31
C GLY A 39 9.33 -15.58 -16.75
N ASN A 40 8.45 -16.26 -17.47
CA ASN A 40 7.97 -15.84 -18.80
C ASN A 40 6.82 -14.81 -18.69
N ARG A 41 6.37 -14.28 -19.84
CA ARG A 41 5.31 -13.25 -19.88
C ARG A 41 4.00 -13.71 -19.18
N PRO A 42 3.44 -14.90 -19.48
CA PRO A 42 2.24 -15.37 -18.77
C PRO A 42 2.40 -15.47 -17.25
N GLN A 43 3.55 -15.95 -16.76
CA GLN A 43 3.81 -16.04 -15.32
C GLN A 43 3.87 -14.65 -14.66
N HIS A 44 4.53 -13.69 -15.31
CA HIS A 44 4.60 -12.31 -14.80
C HIS A 44 3.21 -11.65 -14.75
N ILE A 45 2.41 -11.82 -15.82
CA ILE A 45 1.00 -11.38 -15.85
C ILE A 45 0.23 -12.04 -14.71
N TYR A 46 0.36 -13.36 -14.54
CA TYR A 46 -0.33 -14.11 -13.50
C TYR A 46 -0.01 -13.57 -12.10
N VAL A 47 1.28 -13.40 -11.76
CA VAL A 47 1.67 -12.89 -10.43
C VAL A 47 1.14 -11.48 -10.19
N HIS A 48 1.28 -10.59 -11.18
CA HIS A 48 0.76 -9.22 -11.08
C HIS A 48 -0.77 -9.19 -10.89
N VAL A 49 -1.51 -9.89 -11.75
CA VAL A 49 -2.98 -9.92 -11.73
C VAL A 49 -3.49 -10.59 -10.46
N MET A 50 -2.91 -11.72 -10.04
CA MET A 50 -3.34 -12.42 -8.82
C MET A 50 -3.12 -11.57 -7.58
N ALA A 51 -1.96 -10.89 -7.47
CA ALA A 51 -1.72 -9.96 -6.36
C ALA A 51 -2.72 -8.79 -6.37
N GLY A 52 -2.98 -8.22 -7.55
CA GLY A 52 -3.90 -7.09 -7.71
C GLY A 52 -5.35 -7.44 -7.43
N VAL A 53 -5.82 -8.61 -7.90
CA VAL A 53 -7.18 -9.11 -7.66
C VAL A 53 -7.38 -9.45 -6.18
N LEU A 54 -6.40 -10.05 -5.51
CA LEU A 54 -6.49 -10.30 -4.07
C LEU A 54 -6.52 -8.98 -3.29
N TRP A 55 -5.64 -8.05 -3.61
CA TRP A 55 -5.62 -6.74 -2.96
C TRP A 55 -6.96 -6.01 -3.12
N THR A 56 -7.43 -5.90 -4.36
CA THR A 56 -8.70 -5.22 -4.68
C THR A 56 -9.90 -5.95 -4.10
N GLY A 57 -9.93 -7.27 -4.21
CA GLY A 57 -11.02 -8.09 -3.70
C GLY A 57 -11.18 -7.96 -2.19
N ILE A 58 -10.07 -7.87 -1.45
CA ILE A 58 -10.10 -7.63 -0.01
C ILE A 58 -10.64 -6.23 0.29
N ASP A 59 -10.16 -5.18 -0.38
CA ASP A 59 -10.63 -3.81 -0.13
C ASP A 59 -12.14 -3.66 -0.42
N LEU A 60 -12.60 -4.23 -1.53
CA LEU A 60 -14.02 -4.27 -1.89
C LEU A 60 -14.86 -5.07 -0.89
N PHE A 61 -14.38 -6.24 -0.46
CA PHE A 61 -15.04 -7.04 0.57
C PHE A 61 -15.13 -6.29 1.90
N MET A 62 -14.03 -5.64 2.31
CA MET A 62 -13.96 -4.83 3.52
C MET A 62 -14.97 -3.68 3.49
N ALA A 63 -15.10 -3.03 2.35
CA ALA A 63 -15.99 -1.89 2.17
C ALA A 63 -17.46 -2.28 2.12
N MET A 64 -17.80 -3.27 1.27
CA MET A 64 -19.19 -3.59 0.94
C MET A 64 -19.82 -4.62 1.86
N VAL A 65 -19.03 -5.52 2.44
CA VAL A 65 -19.53 -6.63 3.26
C VAL A 65 -19.15 -6.43 4.71
N LEU A 66 -17.85 -6.36 5.01
CA LEU A 66 -17.42 -6.32 6.42
C LEU A 66 -17.76 -4.97 7.08
N GLY A 67 -17.62 -3.85 6.37
CA GLY A 67 -17.92 -2.51 6.87
C GLY A 67 -19.34 -2.37 7.44
N PRO A 68 -20.41 -2.73 6.67
CA PRO A 68 -21.78 -2.74 7.17
C PRO A 68 -21.99 -3.67 8.37
N VAL A 69 -21.41 -4.87 8.33
CA VAL A 69 -21.48 -5.83 9.46
C VAL A 69 -20.88 -5.21 10.72
N LEU A 70 -19.68 -4.63 10.62
CA LEU A 70 -19.02 -3.97 11.75
C LEU A 70 -19.81 -2.76 12.25
N GLY A 71 -20.45 -2.01 11.36
CA GLY A 71 -21.31 -0.89 11.70
C GLY A 71 -22.50 -1.27 12.58
N GLY A 72 -23.00 -2.50 12.47
CA GLY A 72 -24.10 -3.03 13.29
C GLY A 72 -23.67 -3.62 14.65
N LEU A 73 -22.37 -3.78 14.90
CA LEU A 73 -21.85 -4.29 16.17
C LEU A 73 -21.72 -3.16 17.20
N ALA A 74 -21.88 -3.52 18.48
CA ALA A 74 -21.48 -2.67 19.60
C ALA A 74 -19.94 -2.50 19.62
N VAL A 75 -19.48 -1.49 20.35
CA VAL A 75 -18.11 -0.98 20.27
C VAL A 75 -17.10 -2.06 20.67
N GLU A 76 -17.40 -2.81 21.72
CA GLU A 76 -16.57 -3.86 22.30
C GLU A 76 -16.40 -5.03 21.32
N GLU A 77 -17.49 -5.52 20.72
CA GLU A 77 -17.43 -6.60 19.73
C GLU A 77 -16.67 -6.17 18.49
N ARG A 78 -16.89 -4.93 18.03
CA ARG A 78 -16.17 -4.37 16.89
C ARG A 78 -14.67 -4.26 17.17
N ALA A 79 -14.30 -3.76 18.35
CA ALA A 79 -12.92 -3.67 18.79
C ALA A 79 -12.27 -5.07 18.83
N ASN A 80 -12.97 -6.08 19.36
CA ASN A 80 -12.50 -7.47 19.38
C ASN A 80 -12.23 -8.03 17.98
N VAL A 81 -13.07 -7.70 16.98
CA VAL A 81 -12.83 -8.10 15.59
C VAL A 81 -11.56 -7.43 15.05
N PHE A 82 -11.42 -6.12 15.19
CA PHE A 82 -10.24 -5.40 14.71
C PHE A 82 -8.95 -5.86 15.38
N GLN A 83 -9.00 -6.23 16.66
CA GLN A 83 -7.84 -6.74 17.39
C GLN A 83 -7.23 -8.01 16.78
N ARG A 84 -8.06 -8.86 16.19
CA ARG A 84 -7.63 -10.11 15.53
C ARG A 84 -7.35 -9.91 14.05
N PHE A 85 -8.06 -8.98 13.43
CA PHE A 85 -8.02 -8.72 12.01
C PHE A 85 -6.78 -7.90 11.61
N THR A 86 -6.55 -6.77 12.28
CA THR A 86 -5.51 -5.81 11.90
C THR A 86 -4.11 -6.39 11.84
N PRO A 87 -3.64 -7.18 12.82
CA PRO A 87 -2.29 -7.74 12.75
C PRO A 87 -2.04 -8.52 11.47
N LYS A 88 -3.06 -9.22 10.94
CA LYS A 88 -2.94 -9.97 9.68
C LYS A 88 -2.87 -9.04 8.47
N MET A 89 -3.71 -8.02 8.45
CA MET A 89 -3.77 -7.05 7.35
C MET A 89 -2.51 -6.22 7.22
N THR A 90 -1.88 -5.87 8.34
CA THR A 90 -0.61 -5.10 8.36
C THR A 90 0.54 -5.82 7.66
N PHE A 91 0.52 -7.15 7.55
CA PHE A 91 1.47 -7.89 6.73
C PHE A 91 0.97 -8.17 5.32
N LEU A 92 -0.31 -8.55 5.18
CA LEU A 92 -0.87 -8.97 3.90
C LEU A 92 -1.04 -7.81 2.91
N MET A 93 -1.74 -6.74 3.30
CA MET A 93 -2.13 -5.68 2.38
C MET A 93 -0.94 -4.90 1.82
N PRO A 94 0.04 -4.45 2.63
CA PRO A 94 1.21 -3.76 2.09
C PRO A 94 2.03 -4.63 1.14
N THR A 95 2.09 -5.94 1.39
CA THR A 95 2.79 -6.88 0.52
C THR A 95 2.07 -7.03 -0.81
N LEU A 96 0.76 -7.26 -0.80
CA LEU A 96 -0.03 -7.38 -2.04
C LEU A 96 0.01 -6.09 -2.85
N ALA A 97 -0.10 -4.92 -2.19
CA ALA A 97 0.05 -3.62 -2.83
C ALA A 97 1.43 -3.47 -3.50
N LEU A 98 2.51 -3.78 -2.77
CA LEU A 98 3.88 -3.70 -3.30
C LEU A 98 4.08 -4.62 -4.51
N VAL A 99 3.63 -5.87 -4.43
CA VAL A 99 3.78 -6.84 -5.52
C VAL A 99 2.93 -6.46 -6.73
N THR A 100 1.74 -5.92 -6.51
CA THR A 100 0.87 -5.41 -7.58
C THR A 100 1.52 -4.23 -8.30
N ILE A 101 2.01 -3.24 -7.55
CA ILE A 101 2.60 -2.02 -8.11
C ILE A 101 3.92 -2.34 -8.83
N ALA A 102 4.83 -3.05 -8.16
CA ALA A 102 6.11 -3.42 -8.73
C ALA A 102 5.92 -4.31 -9.96
N GLY A 103 5.10 -5.36 -9.84
CA GLY A 103 4.78 -6.26 -10.95
C GLY A 103 4.15 -5.53 -12.14
N GLY A 104 3.27 -4.56 -11.89
CA GLY A 104 2.61 -3.79 -12.94
C GLY A 104 3.59 -2.90 -13.71
N ILE A 105 4.45 -2.16 -12.99
CA ILE A 105 5.48 -1.32 -13.60
C ILE A 105 6.46 -2.17 -14.42
N THR A 106 6.98 -3.26 -13.83
CA THR A 106 7.95 -4.12 -14.52
C THR A 106 7.33 -4.86 -15.70
N LEU A 107 6.05 -5.21 -15.62
CA LEU A 107 5.33 -5.84 -16.72
C LEU A 107 5.09 -4.83 -17.86
N ALA A 108 4.71 -3.58 -17.55
CA ALA A 108 4.52 -2.54 -18.56
C ALA A 108 5.81 -2.25 -19.34
N LEU A 109 6.96 -2.24 -18.65
CA LEU A 109 8.27 -2.13 -19.28
C LEU A 109 8.58 -3.36 -20.15
N ARG A 110 8.29 -4.57 -19.66
CA ARG A 110 8.56 -5.83 -20.37
C ARG A 110 7.69 -6.04 -21.61
N LEU A 111 6.49 -5.47 -21.62
CA LEU A 111 5.56 -5.48 -22.74
C LEU A 111 5.78 -4.31 -23.70
N GLU A 112 6.71 -3.40 -23.39
CA GLU A 112 7.03 -2.22 -24.20
C GLU A 112 5.84 -1.27 -24.40
N VAL A 113 4.89 -1.26 -23.46
CA VAL A 113 3.71 -0.38 -23.48
C VAL A 113 3.91 0.92 -22.68
N PHE A 114 5.08 1.09 -22.05
CA PHE A 114 5.39 2.26 -21.22
C PHE A 114 6.50 3.11 -21.88
N PRO A 115 6.15 3.96 -22.87
CA PRO A 115 7.10 4.86 -23.50
C PRO A 115 7.58 5.95 -22.54
N ASN A 116 8.82 6.41 -22.71
CA ASN A 116 9.43 7.46 -21.89
C ASN A 116 9.34 7.18 -20.37
N PRO A 117 9.72 5.99 -19.88
CA PRO A 117 9.38 5.58 -18.52
C PRO A 117 10.11 6.38 -17.44
N GLN A 118 11.35 6.84 -17.67
CA GLN A 118 12.19 7.42 -16.61
C GLN A 118 11.60 8.71 -16.00
N PRO A 119 11.21 9.75 -16.77
CA PRO A 119 10.60 10.94 -16.20
C PRO A 119 9.27 10.66 -15.49
N TRP A 120 8.47 9.73 -16.01
CA TRP A 120 7.20 9.34 -15.40
C TRP A 120 7.38 8.53 -14.11
N LEU A 121 8.39 7.65 -14.04
CA LEU A 121 8.76 6.94 -12.83
C LEU A 121 9.34 7.88 -11.77
N ALA A 122 10.09 8.92 -12.17
CA ALA A 122 10.56 9.94 -11.26
C ALA A 122 9.41 10.75 -10.66
N LEU A 123 8.46 11.20 -11.50
CA LEU A 123 7.24 11.86 -11.05
C LEU A 123 6.40 10.97 -10.13
N PHE A 124 6.17 9.71 -10.53
CA PHE A 124 5.46 8.72 -9.73
C PHE A 124 6.11 8.52 -8.36
N THR A 125 7.44 8.38 -8.32
CA THR A 125 8.21 8.20 -7.07
C THR A 125 8.05 9.41 -6.16
N ALA A 126 8.24 10.62 -6.68
CA ALA A 126 8.09 11.84 -5.90
C ALA A 126 6.65 12.03 -5.39
N ALA A 127 5.67 11.85 -6.27
CA ALA A 127 4.25 12.06 -5.98
C ALA A 127 3.68 11.01 -5.02
N SER A 128 4.24 9.80 -4.97
CA SER A 128 3.84 8.78 -4.01
C SER A 128 4.59 8.90 -2.68
N LEU A 129 5.93 8.97 -2.71
CA LEU A 129 6.74 8.91 -1.49
C LEU A 129 6.69 10.19 -0.67
N LEU A 130 6.77 11.39 -1.29
CA LEU A 130 6.82 12.63 -0.52
C LEU A 130 5.54 12.86 0.31
N PRO A 131 4.33 12.72 -0.26
CA PRO A 131 3.12 12.87 0.54
C PRO A 131 2.94 11.72 1.53
N ALA A 132 3.25 10.47 1.15
CA ALA A 132 3.12 9.34 2.07
C ALA A 132 4.02 9.51 3.30
N VAL A 133 5.29 9.84 3.10
CA VAL A 133 6.23 10.12 4.19
C VAL A 133 5.74 11.34 4.97
N ALA A 134 5.44 12.47 4.34
CA ALA A 134 4.95 13.65 5.05
C ALA A 134 3.73 13.36 5.95
N LEU A 135 2.76 12.58 5.46
CA LEU A 135 1.58 12.16 6.22
C LEU A 135 1.93 11.25 7.40
N ILE A 136 2.88 10.31 7.23
CA ILE A 136 3.39 9.51 8.35
C ILE A 136 3.97 10.44 9.43
N GLY A 137 4.81 11.39 9.02
CA GLY A 137 5.42 12.36 9.93
C GLY A 137 4.38 13.17 10.69
N TRP A 138 3.34 13.62 9.98
CA TRP A 138 2.23 14.38 10.56
C TRP A 138 1.43 13.54 11.56
N GLN A 139 1.11 12.29 11.22
CA GLN A 139 0.31 11.39 12.06
C GLN A 139 1.00 11.00 13.38
N PHE A 140 2.33 11.08 13.43
CA PHE A 140 3.13 10.76 14.61
C PHE A 140 3.77 11.98 15.28
N ASP A 141 3.40 13.21 14.89
CA ASP A 141 4.02 14.47 15.34
C ASP A 141 5.57 14.45 15.24
N ALA A 142 6.10 13.81 14.19
CA ALA A 142 7.52 13.51 14.07
C ALA A 142 8.35 14.65 13.45
N PHE A 143 7.71 15.74 12.99
CA PHE A 143 8.43 16.86 12.35
C PHE A 143 9.34 17.65 13.31
N ARG A 144 9.26 17.39 14.62
CA ARG A 144 10.19 17.92 15.61
C ARG A 144 11.40 17.01 15.85
N ASP A 145 11.38 15.77 15.36
CA ASP A 145 12.46 14.80 15.52
C ASP A 145 13.46 14.90 14.36
N TRP A 146 14.74 15.15 14.68
CA TRP A 146 15.80 15.25 13.68
C TRP A 146 16.00 13.96 12.87
N ARG A 147 15.74 12.78 13.45
CA ARG A 147 15.86 11.49 12.76
C ARG A 147 14.83 11.38 11.67
N TRP A 148 13.62 11.84 11.96
CA TRP A 148 12.54 11.92 10.99
C TRP A 148 12.83 12.95 9.90
N LEU A 149 13.32 14.13 10.29
CA LEU A 149 13.75 15.17 9.35
C LEU A 149 14.86 14.67 8.41
N ALA A 150 15.82 13.88 8.91
CA ALA A 150 16.86 13.28 8.09
C ALA A 150 16.29 12.30 7.05
N VAL A 151 15.36 11.42 7.46
CA VAL A 151 14.68 10.50 6.54
C VAL A 151 13.88 11.28 5.48
N PHE A 152 13.11 12.28 5.90
CA PHE A 152 12.33 13.11 5.01
C PHE A 152 13.22 13.87 4.02
N ALA A 153 14.34 14.43 4.49
CA ALA A 153 15.32 15.11 3.64
C ALA A 153 15.94 14.17 2.60
N VAL A 154 16.29 12.94 2.98
CA VAL A 154 16.80 11.92 2.04
C VAL A 154 15.77 11.60 0.96
N VAL A 155 14.50 11.41 1.34
CA VAL A 155 13.42 11.14 0.37
C VAL A 155 13.22 12.36 -0.54
N LEU A 156 13.20 13.57 0.02
CA LEU A 156 13.03 14.81 -0.74
C LEU A 156 14.15 15.04 -1.75
N VAL A 157 15.41 14.95 -1.30
CA VAL A 157 16.58 15.14 -2.17
C VAL A 157 16.69 14.01 -3.18
N GLY A 158 16.43 12.76 -2.79
CA GLY A 158 16.47 11.61 -3.71
C GLY A 158 15.42 11.72 -4.82
N SER A 159 14.16 11.98 -4.45
CA SER A 159 13.08 12.18 -5.42
C SER A 159 13.29 13.43 -6.29
N GLY A 160 13.73 14.54 -5.70
CA GLY A 160 14.05 15.77 -6.43
C GLY A 160 15.22 15.61 -7.39
N GLY A 161 16.28 14.92 -6.96
CA GLY A 161 17.44 14.61 -7.80
C GLY A 161 17.09 13.69 -8.96
N TYR A 162 16.26 12.66 -8.74
CA TYR A 162 15.80 11.78 -9.81
C TYR A 162 14.93 12.53 -10.83
N LEU A 163 14.04 13.40 -10.36
CA LEU A 163 13.24 14.25 -11.24
C LEU A 163 14.12 15.22 -12.03
N ALA A 164 15.07 15.90 -11.39
CA ALA A 164 16.03 16.80 -12.05
C ALA A 164 16.87 16.07 -13.12
N ALA A 165 17.31 14.85 -12.85
CA ALA A 165 18.11 14.06 -13.78
C ALA A 165 17.32 13.59 -15.01
N THR A 166 16.00 13.42 -14.90
CA THR A 166 15.15 12.91 -15.98
C THR A 166 14.36 13.99 -16.72
N LEU A 167 14.19 15.16 -16.11
CA LEU A 167 13.49 16.33 -16.66
C LEU A 167 13.94 16.72 -18.09
N PRO A 168 15.25 16.76 -18.42
CA PRO A 168 15.69 17.12 -19.77
C PRO A 168 15.21 16.16 -20.87
N ALA A 169 14.95 14.90 -20.50
CA ALA A 169 14.43 13.87 -21.40
C ALA A 169 12.90 13.69 -21.27
N PHE A 170 12.21 14.67 -20.69
CA PHE A 170 10.76 14.58 -20.52
C PHE A 170 10.06 14.51 -21.86
N ALA A 171 9.34 13.41 -22.05
CA ALA A 171 8.41 13.22 -23.14
C ALA A 171 7.16 12.51 -22.61
N MET A 172 6.03 12.77 -23.27
CA MET A 172 4.73 12.23 -22.85
C MET A 172 4.73 10.70 -22.96
N THR A 173 4.16 10.01 -21.97
CA THR A 173 3.88 8.57 -22.05
C THR A 173 2.50 8.33 -22.67
N GLU A 174 2.14 7.08 -22.93
CA GLU A 174 0.80 6.70 -23.35
C GLU A 174 -0.23 7.13 -22.27
N PRO A 175 -1.36 7.78 -22.65
CA PRO A 175 -2.29 8.39 -21.68
C PRO A 175 -2.85 7.40 -20.65
N SER A 176 -3.14 6.16 -21.04
CA SER A 176 -3.68 5.18 -20.10
C SER A 176 -2.63 4.74 -19.06
N ILE A 177 -1.34 4.68 -19.41
CA ILE A 177 -0.25 4.51 -18.45
C ILE A 177 -0.15 5.70 -17.49
N ALA A 178 -0.24 6.94 -17.99
CA ALA A 178 -0.23 8.14 -17.13
C ALA A 178 -1.39 8.11 -16.12
N ILE A 179 -2.59 7.72 -16.57
CA ILE A 179 -3.77 7.54 -15.72
C ILE A 179 -3.53 6.44 -14.68
N ALA A 180 -3.00 5.28 -15.09
CA ALA A 180 -2.70 4.19 -14.18
C ALA A 180 -1.72 4.62 -13.07
N LEU A 181 -0.63 5.31 -13.43
CA LEU A 181 0.33 5.85 -12.47
C LEU A 181 -0.32 6.85 -11.52
N GLY A 182 -1.16 7.76 -12.03
CA GLY A 182 -1.87 8.75 -11.22
C GLY A 182 -2.80 8.10 -10.20
N ILE A 183 -3.57 7.09 -10.60
CA ILE A 183 -4.42 6.31 -9.69
C ILE A 183 -3.57 5.58 -8.64
N VAL A 184 -2.47 4.94 -9.05
CA VAL A 184 -1.58 4.24 -8.12
C VAL A 184 -0.89 5.20 -7.15
N VAL A 185 -0.59 6.43 -7.53
CA VAL A 185 -0.12 7.48 -6.60
C VAL A 185 -1.16 7.71 -5.51
N VAL A 186 -2.43 7.92 -5.86
CA VAL A 186 -3.51 8.12 -4.88
C VAL A 186 -3.63 6.91 -3.95
N LEU A 187 -3.66 5.70 -4.51
CA LEU A 187 -3.72 4.46 -3.74
C LEU A 187 -2.52 4.31 -2.78
N SER A 188 -1.32 4.65 -3.24
CA SER A 188 -0.09 4.56 -2.44
C SER A 188 -0.10 5.56 -1.29
N VAL A 189 -0.50 6.81 -1.55
CA VAL A 189 -0.60 7.85 -0.52
C VAL A 189 -1.66 7.49 0.53
N LEU A 190 -2.82 6.97 0.11
CA LEU A 190 -3.86 6.51 1.04
C LEU A 190 -3.40 5.29 1.85
N GLY A 191 -2.81 4.29 1.19
CA GLY A 191 -2.41 3.04 1.82
C GLY A 191 -1.25 3.22 2.79
N PHE A 192 -0.13 3.75 2.31
CA PHE A 192 1.10 3.90 3.09
C PHE A 192 1.11 5.16 3.95
N GLY A 193 0.51 6.24 3.47
CA GLY A 193 0.50 7.53 4.18
C GLY A 193 -0.63 7.69 5.19
N VAL A 194 -1.77 7.01 5.00
CA VAL A 194 -2.96 7.16 5.87
C VAL A 194 -3.31 5.89 6.64
N LEU A 195 -3.58 4.80 5.94
CA LEU A 195 -4.09 3.55 6.53
C LEU A 195 -3.06 2.84 7.41
N MET A 196 -1.86 2.57 6.88
CA MET A 196 -0.80 1.85 7.61
C MET A 196 -0.40 2.56 8.93
N PRO A 197 -0.20 3.89 8.98
CA PRO A 197 0.03 4.59 10.24
C PRO A 197 -1.14 4.47 11.22
N GLY A 198 -2.37 4.44 10.70
CA GLY A 198 -3.57 4.15 11.49
C GLY A 198 -3.52 2.76 12.14
N GLU A 199 -3.10 1.73 11.40
CA GLU A 199 -2.95 0.38 11.92
C GLU A 199 -1.87 0.30 13.01
N VAL A 200 -0.75 1.02 12.83
CA VAL A 200 0.30 1.10 13.86
C VAL A 200 -0.20 1.78 15.13
N ARG A 201 -0.98 2.87 15.00
CA ARG A 201 -1.59 3.55 16.17
C ARG A 201 -2.57 2.64 16.88
N MET A 202 -3.43 1.94 16.14
CA MET A 202 -4.33 0.95 16.71
C MET A 202 -3.56 -0.17 17.39
N TYR A 203 -2.46 -0.66 16.82
CA TYR A 203 -1.61 -1.65 17.48
C TYR A 203 -1.01 -1.15 18.80
N ARG A 204 -0.54 0.10 18.85
CA ARG A 204 -0.06 0.68 20.11
C ARG A 204 -1.15 0.74 21.17
N GLU A 205 -2.38 1.09 20.77
CA GLU A 205 -3.54 1.08 21.67
C GLU A 205 -3.85 -0.33 22.18
N MET A 206 -3.82 -1.34 21.30
CA MET A 206 -4.08 -2.73 21.68
C MET A 206 -3.03 -3.37 22.61
N VAL A 207 -1.87 -2.73 22.80
CA VAL A 207 -0.77 -3.19 23.67
C VAL A 207 -0.59 -2.24 24.85
N SER A 208 -1.43 -1.20 24.99
CA SER A 208 -1.37 -0.29 26.12
C SER A 208 -1.80 -1.01 27.41
N ASP A 209 -1.43 -0.44 28.56
CA ASP A 209 -1.76 -1.03 29.87
C ASP A 209 -3.28 -1.03 30.15
N ASN A 210 -4.01 -0.09 29.54
CA ASN A 210 -5.47 0.02 29.61
C ASN A 210 -6.05 0.31 28.22
N PRO A 211 -6.25 -0.72 27.37
CA PRO A 211 -6.71 -0.55 26.00
C PRO A 211 -8.11 0.06 25.92
N ASP A 212 -8.25 1.13 25.13
CA ASP A 212 -9.53 1.79 24.88
C ASP A 212 -10.24 1.20 23.63
N THR A 213 -11.40 0.58 23.85
CA THR A 213 -12.23 -0.03 22.79
C THR A 213 -12.83 1.00 21.84
N ASP A 214 -13.13 2.21 22.31
CA ASP A 214 -13.64 3.30 21.48
C ASP A 214 -12.58 3.75 20.48
N VAL A 215 -11.33 3.91 20.93
CA VAL A 215 -10.22 4.31 20.05
C VAL A 215 -9.98 3.25 18.96
N ILE A 216 -9.95 1.97 19.33
CA ILE A 216 -9.77 0.85 18.39
C ILE A 216 -10.92 0.80 17.39
N SER A 217 -12.17 0.88 17.87
CA SER A 217 -13.39 0.89 17.05
C SER A 217 -13.39 2.06 16.04
N ASN A 218 -13.06 3.26 16.50
CA ASN A 218 -13.06 4.47 15.68
C ASN A 218 -11.99 4.43 14.59
N ILE A 219 -10.77 4.00 14.91
CA ILE A 219 -9.70 3.84 13.92
C ILE A 219 -10.09 2.76 12.90
N GLY A 220 -10.57 1.61 13.37
CA GLY A 220 -10.98 0.51 12.51
C GLY A 220 -12.11 0.90 11.54
N MET A 221 -13.14 1.60 12.01
CA MET A 221 -14.22 2.08 11.14
C MET A 221 -13.76 3.12 10.13
N ARG A 222 -12.84 4.01 10.52
CA ARG A 222 -12.23 4.95 9.56
C ARG A 222 -11.47 4.20 8.48
N ASN A 223 -10.68 3.20 8.86
CA ASN A 223 -9.92 2.39 7.91
C ASN A 223 -10.84 1.59 6.97
N ALA A 224 -11.93 1.02 7.47
CA ALA A 224 -12.92 0.34 6.64
C ALA A 224 -13.56 1.28 5.59
N LYS A 225 -13.90 2.51 5.98
CA LYS A 225 -14.42 3.53 5.04
C LYS A 225 -13.39 3.93 3.98
N LEU A 226 -12.14 4.17 4.40
CA LEU A 226 -11.04 4.52 3.51
C LEU A 226 -10.69 3.39 2.53
N SER A 227 -10.76 2.13 2.98
CA SER A 227 -10.61 0.94 2.13
C SER A 227 -11.69 0.90 1.04
N GLY A 228 -12.92 1.35 1.32
CA GLY A 228 -13.96 1.53 0.29
C GLY A 228 -13.62 2.59 -0.76
N ILE A 229 -13.06 3.72 -0.34
CA ILE A 229 -12.56 4.73 -1.29
C ILE A 229 -11.41 4.15 -2.14
N GLN A 230 -10.48 3.41 -1.53
CA GLN A 230 -9.43 2.71 -2.27
C GLN A 230 -9.99 1.70 -3.28
N GLY A 231 -11.01 0.93 -2.90
CA GLY A 231 -11.68 -0.01 -3.78
C GLY A 231 -12.21 0.64 -5.07
N LEU A 232 -12.75 1.86 -4.98
CA LEU A 232 -13.20 2.59 -6.17
C LEU A 232 -12.05 2.96 -7.12
N PHE A 233 -10.93 3.43 -6.57
CA PHE A 233 -9.73 3.72 -7.36
C PHE A 233 -9.13 2.44 -7.97
N GLN A 234 -9.17 1.32 -7.25
CA GLN A 234 -8.72 0.03 -7.79
C GLN A 234 -9.61 -0.45 -8.93
N LEU A 235 -10.93 -0.30 -8.84
CA LEU A 235 -11.85 -0.58 -9.96
C LEU A 235 -11.53 0.30 -11.17
N ALA A 236 -11.27 1.59 -10.95
CA ALA A 236 -10.85 2.50 -12.03
C ALA A 236 -9.54 2.03 -12.67
N VAL A 237 -8.55 1.60 -11.87
CA VAL A 237 -7.29 1.07 -12.41
C VAL A 237 -7.50 -0.24 -13.17
N ILE A 238 -8.41 -1.12 -12.73
CA ILE A 238 -8.76 -2.34 -13.46
C ILE A 238 -9.32 -1.99 -14.85
N VAL A 239 -10.20 -1.00 -14.94
CA VAL A 239 -10.69 -0.49 -16.23
C VAL A 239 -9.55 0.03 -17.09
N THR A 240 -8.60 0.77 -16.50
CA THR A 240 -7.40 1.21 -17.21
C THR A 240 -6.54 0.04 -17.69
N MET A 241 -6.35 -1.01 -16.90
CA MET A 241 -5.58 -2.20 -17.29
C MET A 241 -6.24 -2.98 -18.43
N VAL A 242 -7.57 -3.06 -18.42
CA VAL A 242 -8.36 -3.61 -19.54
C VAL A 242 -8.13 -2.74 -20.78
N TRP A 243 -8.21 -1.42 -20.64
CA TRP A 243 -7.95 -0.52 -21.77
C TRP A 243 -6.54 -0.67 -22.35
N ILE A 244 -5.50 -0.74 -21.51
CA ILE A 244 -4.11 -1.00 -21.94
C ILE A 244 -4.00 -2.33 -22.71
N ARG A 245 -4.79 -3.34 -22.34
CA ARG A 245 -4.70 -4.66 -22.96
C ARG A 245 -5.43 -4.75 -24.31
N TRP A 246 -6.57 -4.09 -24.46
CA TRP A 246 -7.46 -4.27 -25.62
C TRP A 246 -7.75 -2.99 -26.42
N GLY A 247 -7.55 -1.81 -25.84
CA GLY A 247 -7.93 -0.51 -26.42
C GLY A 247 -6.75 0.34 -26.91
N SER A 248 -5.50 -0.11 -26.72
CA SER A 248 -4.30 0.59 -27.21
C SER A 248 -3.75 0.01 -28.54
N LEU A 249 -4.58 -0.70 -29.31
CA LEU A 249 -4.25 -1.23 -30.65
C LEU A 249 -5.01 -0.44 -31.73
#